data_AF-A0AAX0WPJ1-F1
#
_entry.id   AF-A0AAX0WPJ1-F1
#
_cell.length_a   1.000
_cell.length_b   1.000
_cell.length_c   1.000
_cell.angle_alpha   90.00
_cell.angle_beta   90.00
_cell.angle_gamma   90.00
#
_symmetry.space_group_name_H-M   'P 1'
#
loop_
_entity.id
_entity.type
_entity.pdbx_description
1 polymer ?
#
loop_
_entity_poly.entity_id
_entity_poly.type
_entity_poly.pdbx_seq_one_letter_code
_entity_poly.pdbx_strand_id
1 'polypeptide(L)' 'MSTSLVWFRQDLRLADNPAFFEAYTNHERLAPVYILAENSVLGEAQARSLGSDLVFCLYP' A
#
# COMPACT_ATOMS: atom_id res chain seq x y z
N MET A 1 8.88 -3.00 21.30
CA MET A 1 8.64 -2.12 20.15
C MET A 1 8.89 -2.89 18.88
N SER A 2 7.83 -3.29 18.18
CA SER A 2 7.90 -4.00 16.89
C SER A 2 7.37 -3.09 15.78
N THR A 3 8.04 -3.11 14.63
CA THR A 3 7.62 -2.37 13.43
C THR A 3 7.26 -3.38 12.35
N SER A 4 6.06 -3.29 11.79
CA SER A 4 5.64 -4.07 10.63
C SER A 4 5.80 -3.27 9.35
N LEU A 5 6.12 -3.98 8.26
CA LEU A 5 6.19 -3.42 6.92
C LEU A 5 5.10 -4.08 6.07
N VAL A 6 4.26 -3.28 5.43
CA VAL A 6 3.19 -3.75 4.53
C VAL A 6 3.53 -3.31 3.12
N TRP A 7 3.87 -4.28 2.26
CA TRP A 7 4.22 -4.01 0.88
C TRP A 7 2.99 -4.09 -0.02
N PHE A 8 2.55 -2.91 -0.48
CA PHE A 8 1.52 -2.78 -1.48
C PHE A 8 2.07 -3.02 -2.88
N ARG A 9 1.38 -3.88 -3.63
CA ARG A 9 1.69 -4.21 -5.03
C ARG A 9 0.61 -3.63 -5.94
N GLN A 10 -0.06 -4.44 -6.75
CA GLN A 10 -1.10 -3.95 -7.67
C GLN A 10 -2.40 -3.54 -6.97
N ASP A 11 -2.52 -3.83 -5.69
CA ASP A 11 -3.74 -3.70 -4.92
C ASP A 11 -3.54 -2.68 -3.80
N LEU A 12 -3.83 -1.42 -4.11
CA LEU A 12 -3.69 -0.27 -3.23
C LEU A 12 -4.98 -0.07 -2.41
N ARG A 13 -5.35 -1.06 -1.60
CA ARG A 13 -6.52 -0.96 -0.71
C ARG A 13 -6.16 -1.08 0.76
N LEU A 14 -6.68 -0.15 1.55
CA LEU A 14 -6.67 -0.22 3.01
C LEU A 14 -7.84 -1.07 3.53
N ALA A 15 -9.03 -0.84 2.99
CA ALA A 15 -10.21 -1.63 3.32
C ALA A 15 -10.07 -3.05 2.78
N ASP A 16 -10.47 -4.04 3.57
CA ASP A 16 -10.42 -5.46 3.22
C ASP A 16 -9.00 -5.95 2.85
N ASN A 17 -8.00 -5.45 3.57
CA ASN A 17 -6.62 -5.90 3.46
C ASN A 17 -6.20 -6.62 4.76
N PRO A 18 -6.28 -7.96 4.80
CA PRO A 18 -5.99 -8.72 6.02
C PRO A 18 -4.53 -8.55 6.47
N ALA A 19 -3.58 -8.39 5.54
CA ALA A 19 -2.18 -8.15 5.86
C ALA A 19 -1.97 -6.79 6.54
N PHE A 20 -2.68 -5.76 6.08
CA PHE A 20 -2.66 -4.45 6.73
C PHE A 20 -3.30 -4.51 8.13
N PHE A 21 -4.46 -5.15 8.26
CA PHE A 21 -5.17 -5.24 9.54
C PHE A 21 -4.40 -6.03 10.59
N GLU A 22 -3.79 -7.15 10.20
CA GLU A 22 -2.93 -7.95 11.08
C GLU A 22 -1.68 -7.15 11.51
N ALA A 23 -1.03 -6.46 10.57
CA ALA A 23 0.15 -5.65 10.84
C ALA A 23 -0.16 -4.48 11.78
N TYR A 24 -1.31 -3.82 11.60
CA TYR A 24 -1.81 -2.76 12.47
C TYR A 24 -2.17 -3.26 13.88
N THR A 25 -2.80 -4.44 13.97
CA THR A 25 -3.25 -4.99 15.26
C THR A 25 -2.09 -5.50 16.12
N ASN A 26 -1.04 -6.04 15.50
CA ASN A 26 0.03 -6.73 16.21
C ASN A 26 1.32 -5.91 16.40
N HIS A 27 1.42 -4.71 15.83
CA HIS A 27 2.66 -3.92 15.87
C HIS A 27 2.38 -2.46 16.25
N GLU A 28 3.30 -1.88 17.03
CA GLU A 28 3.19 -0.46 17.45
C GLU A 28 3.43 0.51 16.30
N ARG A 29 4.22 0.10 15.30
CA ARG A 29 4.55 0.92 14.14
C ARG A 29 4.28 0.15 12.87
N LEU A 30 3.66 0.83 11.92
CA LEU A 30 3.31 0.31 10.62
C LEU A 30 3.96 1.17 9.54
N ALA A 31 4.74 0.53 8.65
CA ALA A 31 5.38 1.16 7.51
C ALA A 31 4.76 0.62 6.20
N PRO A 32 3.75 1.30 5.63
CA PRO A 32 3.25 0.98 4.30
C PRO A 32 4.28 1.36 3.24
N VAL A 33 4.60 0.43 2.33
CA VAL A 33 5.59 0.62 1.27
C VAL A 33 4.99 0.23 -0.07
N TYR A 34 5.18 1.06 -1.09
CA TYR A 34 4.92 0.74 -2.49
C TYR A 34 6.21 0.95 -3.28
N ILE A 35 6.55 0.01 -4.16
CA ILE A 35 7.74 0.08 -5.00
C ILE A 35 7.29 0.37 -6.43
N LEU A 36 7.55 1.59 -6.89
CA LEU A 36 7.34 1.97 -8.29
C LEU A 36 8.49 1.40 -9.12
N ALA A 37 8.20 0.43 -9.97
CA ALA A 37 9.16 -0.16 -10.89
C ALA A 37 8.93 0.36 -12.32
N GLU A 38 10.01 0.71 -13.03
CA GLU A 38 9.94 1.21 -14.41
C GLU A 38 9.36 0.19 -15.41
N ASN A 39 9.39 -1.10 -15.05
CA ASN A 39 8.80 -2.20 -15.83
C ASN A 39 7.38 -2.58 -15.37
N SER A 40 6.75 -1.77 -14.53
CA SER A 40 5.39 -2.07 -14.07
C SER A 40 4.44 -2.06 -15.27
N VAL A 41 3.78 -3.21 -15.49
CA VAL A 41 2.80 -3.41 -16.59
C VAL A 41 1.46 -2.74 -16.23
N LEU A 42 1.53 -1.49 -15.81
CA LEU A 42 0.34 -0.68 -15.55
C LEU A 42 -0.09 -0.06 -16.88
N GLY A 43 -1.33 -0.28 -17.30
CA GLY A 43 -1.90 0.47 -18.42
C GLY A 43 -1.95 1.97 -18.08
N GLU A 44 -1.97 2.84 -19.08
CA GLU A 44 -1.95 4.31 -18.90
C GLU A 44 -3.04 4.81 -17.93
N ALA A 45 -4.21 4.17 -17.95
CA ALA A 45 -5.30 4.46 -17.02
C ALA A 45 -4.94 4.10 -15.56
N GLN A 46 -4.28 2.96 -15.33
CA GLN A 46 -3.82 2.56 -13.99
C GLN A 46 -2.68 3.45 -13.49
N ALA A 47 -1.74 3.85 -14.36
CA ALA A 47 -0.65 4.75 -13.96
C ALA A 47 -1.16 6.13 -13.52
N ARG A 48 -2.19 6.67 -14.20
CA ARG A 48 -2.81 7.95 -13.82
C ARG A 48 -3.58 7.86 -12.50
N SER A 49 -4.28 6.76 -12.24
CA SER A 49 -5.03 6.58 -10.99
C SER A 49 -4.13 6.26 -9.79
N LEU A 50 -2.97 5.62 -10.01
CA LEU A 50 -2.03 5.21 -8.96
C LEU A 50 -1.65 6.34 -8.00
N GLY A 51 -1.48 7.56 -8.52
CA GLY A 51 -1.15 8.73 -7.71
C GLY A 51 -2.24 9.09 -6.71
N SER A 52 -3.52 8.97 -7.09
CA SER A 52 -4.64 9.25 -6.19
C SER A 52 -4.82 8.13 -5.16
N ASP A 53 -4.64 6.88 -5.59
CA ASP A 53 -4.78 5.70 -4.72
C ASP A 53 -3.68 5.64 -3.64
N LEU A 54 -2.44 6.01 -3.99
CA LEU A 54 -1.33 6.11 -3.03
C LEU A 54 -1.59 7.19 -1.97
N VAL A 55 -2.14 8.34 -2.35
CA VAL A 55 -2.48 9.40 -1.39
C VAL A 55 -3.56 8.91 -0.44
N PHE A 56 -4.62 8.30 -0.96
CA PHE A 56 -5.71 7.75 -0.15
C PHE A 56 -5.24 6.65 0.82
N CYS A 57 -4.29 5.81 0.40
CA CYS A 57 -3.75 4.74 1.25
C CYS A 57 -2.75 5.22 2.31
N LEU A 58 -1.99 6.29 2.03
CA LEU A 58 -0.95 6.79 2.94
C LEU A 58 -1.45 7.90 3.88
N TYR A 59 -2.58 8.53 3.54
CA TYR A 59 -3.25 9.57 4.34
C TYR A 59 -4.77 9.32 4.36
N PRO A 60 -5.25 8.28 5.06
CA PRO A 60 -6.68 8.04 5.25
C PRO A 60 -7.36 9.10 6.15
#